data_AF-A0A357TDP7-F1
#
_entry.id   AF-A0A357TDP7-F1
#
_cell.length_a   1.000
_cell.length_b   1.000
_cell.length_c   1.000
_cell.angle_alpha   90.00
_cell.angle_beta   90.00
_cell.angle_gamma   90.00
#
_symmetry.space_group_name_H-M   'P 1'
#
loop_
_entity.id
_entity.type
_entity.pdbx_description
1 polymer ?
#
loop_
_entity_poly.entity_id
_entity_poly.type
_entity_poly.pdbx_seq_one_letter_code
_entity_poly.pdbx_strand_id
1 'polypeptide(L)'
;MLTDKDMANDALEMYKVFATELTKAASECTNPQLKQTLIQMRSAVEQRQENLANLAIREGWYLPAGSADQQEVNRIRSFVEQSQAAAQQYYSAPGLRF
;
A
#
# COMPACT_ATOMS: atom_id res chain seq x y z
N MET A 1 16.20 18.30 22.60
CA MET A 1 16.01 18.85 21.24
C MET A 1 15.71 17.69 20.32
N LEU A 2 14.85 17.88 19.31
CA LEU A 2 14.61 16.88 18.26
C LEU A 2 15.86 16.74 17.39
N THR A 3 16.23 15.50 17.07
CA THR A 3 17.29 15.21 16.10
C THR A 3 16.75 15.16 14.67
N ASP A 4 17.62 15.26 13.67
CA ASP A 4 17.23 15.08 12.26
C ASP A 4 16.59 13.71 12.03
N LYS A 5 17.07 12.67 12.73
CA LYS A 5 16.45 11.34 12.74
C LYS A 5 15.01 11.37 13.28
N ASP A 6 14.77 12.08 14.38
CA ASP A 6 13.43 12.18 14.96
C ASP A 6 12.49 12.91 14.01
N MET A 7 12.93 14.04 13.44
CA MET A 7 12.16 14.81 12.47
C MET A 7 11.87 14.02 11.18
N ALA A 8 12.85 13.26 10.68
CA ALA A 8 12.69 12.43 9.49
C ALA A 8 11.68 11.29 9.73
N ASN A 9 11.78 10.61 10.88
CA ASN A 9 10.85 9.53 11.21
C ASN A 9 9.42 10.02 11.47
N ASP A 10 9.26 11.18 12.12
CA ASP A 10 7.95 11.81 12.32
C ASP A 10 7.32 12.21 10.97
N ALA A 11 8.09 12.85 10.09
CA ALA A 11 7.62 13.19 8.75
C ALA A 11 7.30 11.95 7.89
N LEU A 12 8.09 10.87 8.00
CA LEU A 12 7.81 9.59 7.33
C LEU A 12 6.46 9.01 7.76
N GLU A 13 6.12 9.10 9.06
CA GLU A 13 4.84 8.64 9.56
C GLU A 13 3.69 9.54 9.08
N MET A 14 3.88 10.87 9.15
CA MET A 14 2.89 11.83 8.66
C MET A 14 2.54 11.65 7.18
N TYR A 15 3.52 11.33 6.33
CA TYR A 15 3.23 11.03 4.92
C TYR A 15 2.35 9.79 4.75
N LYS A 16 2.52 8.73 5.57
CA LYS A 16 1.65 7.53 5.51
C LYS A 16 0.22 7.87 5.93
N VAL A 17 0.07 8.68 6.97
CA VAL A 17 -1.25 9.18 7.40
C VAL A 17 -1.91 9.95 6.27
N PHE A 18 -1.22 10.91 5.66
CA PHE A 18 -1.76 11.69 4.54
C PHE A 18 -2.16 10.83 3.34
N ALA A 19 -1.34 9.84 2.95
CA ALA A 19 -1.69 8.94 1.85
C ALA A 19 -2.97 8.16 2.14
N THR A 20 -3.15 7.71 3.39
CA THR A 20 -4.33 7.01 3.87
C THR A 20 -5.57 7.90 3.87
N GLU A 21 -5.46 9.11 4.45
CA GLU A 21 -6.59 10.05 4.53
C GLU A 21 -7.03 10.56 3.16
N LEU A 22 -6.08 10.85 2.25
CA LEU A 22 -6.41 11.22 0.87
C LEU A 22 -7.10 10.08 0.12
N THR A 23 -6.73 8.82 0.39
CA THR A 23 -7.40 7.65 -0.18
C THR A 23 -8.83 7.53 0.30
N LYS A 24 -9.07 7.68 1.61
CA LYS A 24 -10.44 7.68 2.18
C LYS A 24 -11.28 8.80 1.56
N ALA A 25 -10.77 10.04 1.59
CA ALA A 25 -11.46 11.19 1.02
C ALA A 25 -11.79 10.99 -0.47
N ALA A 26 -10.85 10.47 -1.27
CA ALA A 26 -11.08 10.19 -2.69
C ALA A 26 -12.13 9.10 -2.92
N SER A 27 -12.22 8.11 -2.02
CA SER A 27 -13.20 7.02 -2.11
C SER A 27 -14.64 7.48 -1.81
N GLU A 28 -14.79 8.50 -0.95
CA GLU A 28 -16.08 9.07 -0.54
C GLU A 28 -16.50 10.27 -1.40
N CYS A 29 -15.63 10.75 -2.28
CA CYS A 29 -15.87 11.93 -3.11
C CYS A 29 -16.72 11.61 -4.35
N THR A 30 -17.88 12.27 -4.46
CA THR A 30 -18.79 12.18 -5.62
C THR A 30 -18.45 13.15 -6.74
N ASN A 31 -17.72 14.24 -6.45
CA ASN A 31 -17.28 15.21 -7.46
C ASN A 31 -16.06 14.66 -8.23
N PRO A 32 -16.16 14.42 -9.56
CA PRO A 32 -15.09 13.78 -10.30
C PRO A 32 -13.77 14.57 -10.34
N GLN A 33 -13.85 15.90 -10.47
CA GLN A 33 -12.68 16.76 -10.52
C GLN A 33 -11.95 16.77 -9.18
N LEU A 34 -12.69 16.92 -8.08
CA LEU A 34 -12.12 16.88 -6.73
C LEU A 34 -11.50 15.51 -6.42
N LYS A 35 -12.17 14.42 -6.78
CA LYS A 35 -11.61 13.06 -6.64
C LYS A 35 -10.27 12.92 -7.36
N GLN A 36 -10.17 13.43 -8.58
CA GLN A 36 -8.92 13.38 -9.34
C GLN A 36 -7.81 14.20 -8.67
N THR A 37 -8.14 15.38 -8.12
CA THR A 37 -7.20 16.20 -7.35
C THR A 37 -6.69 15.46 -6.10
N LEU A 38 -7.57 14.82 -5.34
CA LEU A 38 -7.18 14.05 -4.15
C LEU A 38 -6.24 12.89 -4.50
N ILE A 39 -6.50 12.20 -5.62
CA ILE A 39 -5.61 11.14 -6.13
C ILE A 39 -4.23 11.70 -6.50
N GLN A 40 -4.17 12.85 -7.19
CA GLN A 40 -2.91 13.50 -7.54
C GLN A 40 -2.13 13.94 -6.30
N MET A 41 -2.81 14.48 -5.29
CA MET A 41 -2.19 14.82 -4.01
C MET A 41 -1.61 13.59 -3.32
N ARG A 42 -2.31 12.45 -3.34
CA ARG A 42 -1.81 11.20 -2.77
C ARG A 42 -0.53 10.75 -3.46
N SER A 43 -0.51 10.73 -4.79
CA SER A 43 0.69 10.36 -5.55
C SER A 43 1.88 11.29 -5.26
N ALA A 44 1.63 12.58 -5.08
CA ALA A 44 2.67 13.53 -4.68
C ALA A 44 3.19 13.26 -3.25
N VAL A 45 2.31 12.87 -2.31
CA VAL A 45 2.69 12.46 -0.95
C VAL A 45 3.55 11.19 -0.98
N GLU A 46 3.15 10.17 -1.74
CA GLU A 46 3.89 8.92 -1.89
C GLU A 46 5.30 9.18 -2.45
N GLN A 47 5.42 10.02 -3.48
CA GLN A 47 6.73 10.38 -4.04
C GLN A 47 7.64 11.09 -3.03
N ARG A 48 7.08 11.99 -2.20
CA ARG A 48 7.84 12.67 -1.15
C ARG A 48 8.26 11.71 -0.04
N GLN A 49 7.37 10.78 0.32
CA GLN A 49 7.64 9.74 1.30
C GLN A 49 8.81 8.86 0.86
N GLU A 50 8.81 8.42 -0.40
CA GLU A 50 9.89 7.61 -0.98
C GLU A 50 11.23 8.35 -0.96
N ASN A 51 11.23 9.63 -1.36
CA ASN A 51 12.44 10.46 -1.33
C ASN A 51 13.02 10.61 0.08
N LEU A 52 12.16 10.88 1.07
CA LEU A 52 12.59 10.97 2.47
C LEU A 52 13.04 9.61 3.03
N ALA A 53 12.36 8.52 2.65
CA ALA A 53 12.75 7.17 3.07
C ALA A 53 14.14 6.81 2.54
N ASN A 54 14.42 7.12 1.27
CA ASN A 54 15.73 6.91 0.67
C ASN A 54 16.83 7.70 1.38
N LEU A 55 16.56 8.95 1.79
CA LEU A 55 17.48 9.73 2.61
C LEU A 55 17.68 9.07 3.98
N ALA A 56 16.60 8.75 4.69
CA ALA A 56 16.65 8.16 6.01
C ALA A 56 17.35 6.78 6.03
N ILE A 57 17.26 6.01 4.94
CA ILE A 57 17.99 4.76 4.77
C ILE A 57 19.50 5.01 4.64
N ARG A 58 19.90 5.97 3.79
CA ARG A 58 21.32 6.32 3.59
C ARG A 58 21.99 6.80 4.87
N GLU A 59 21.26 7.57 5.69
CA GLU A 59 21.72 8.08 6.98
C GLU A 59 21.61 7.06 8.13
N GLY A 60 21.06 5.86 7.88
CA GLY A 60 20.86 4.84 8.91
C GLY A 60 19.75 5.16 9.93
N TRP A 61 18.86 6.09 9.60
CA TRP A 61 17.76 6.54 10.45
C TRP A 61 16.51 5.68 10.33
N TYR A 62 16.34 5.01 9.19
CA TYR A 62 15.19 4.17 8.86
C TYR A 62 15.64 2.85 8.24
N LEU A 63 15.08 1.74 8.73
CA LEU A 63 15.28 0.40 8.16
C LEU A 63 13.92 -0.09 7.60
N PRO A 64 13.75 -0.17 6.27
CA PRO A 64 12.54 -0.71 5.69
C PRO A 64 12.41 -2.21 5.99
N ALA A 65 11.18 -2.71 5.95
CA ALA A 65 10.95 -4.15 5.95
C ALA A 65 11.71 -4.79 4.77
N GLY A 66 12.43 -5.87 5.04
CA GLY A 66 13.09 -6.66 4.01
C GLY A 66 12.09 -7.33 3.07
N SER A 67 12.60 -7.85 1.95
CA SER A 67 11.79 -8.73 1.10
C SER A 67 11.27 -9.92 1.90
N ALA A 68 10.03 -10.33 1.60
CA ALA A 68 9.49 -11.56 2.16
C ALA A 68 10.32 -12.76 1.74
N ASP A 69 10.34 -13.80 2.57
CA ASP A 69 11.00 -15.06 2.24
C ASP A 69 10.38 -15.69 0.98
N GLN A 70 11.23 -16.10 0.04
CA GLN A 70 10.76 -16.60 -1.25
C GLN A 70 10.00 -17.93 -1.14
N GLN A 71 10.31 -18.76 -0.14
CA GLN A 71 9.58 -20.00 0.11
C GLN A 71 8.16 -19.69 0.59
N GLU A 72 8.01 -18.73 1.51
CA GLU A 72 6.69 -18.28 1.98
C GLU A 72 5.89 -17.62 0.85
N VAL A 73 6.52 -16.79 0.01
CA VAL A 73 5.88 -16.23 -1.20
C VAL A 73 5.36 -17.34 -2.12
N ASN A 74 6.17 -18.37 -2.38
CA ASN A 74 5.76 -19.48 -3.23
C ASN A 74 4.65 -20.32 -2.60
N ARG A 75 4.71 -20.57 -1.28
CA ARG A 75 3.67 -21.28 -0.53
C ARG A 75 2.33 -20.57 -0.61
N ILE A 76 2.29 -19.27 -0.33
CA ILE A 76 1.07 -18.46 -0.39
C ILE A 76 0.53 -18.42 -1.82
N ARG A 77 1.41 -18.26 -2.82
CA ARG A 77 1.00 -18.29 -4.24
C ARG A 77 0.27 -19.59 -4.58
N SER A 78 0.85 -20.74 -4.27
CA SER A 78 0.22 -22.04 -4.52
C SER A 78 -1.11 -22.21 -3.79
N PHE A 79 -1.22 -21.72 -2.55
CA PHE A 79 -2.49 -21.74 -1.81
C PHE A 79 -3.58 -20.89 -2.49
N VAL A 80 -3.23 -19.68 -2.96
CA VAL A 80 -4.17 -18.78 -3.65
C VAL A 80 -4.61 -19.37 -4.99
N GLU A 81 -3.69 -19.93 -5.77
CA GLU A 81 -4.00 -20.60 -7.05
C GLU A 81 -4.96 -21.77 -6.87
N GLN A 82 -4.71 -22.63 -5.87
CA GLN A 82 -5.61 -23.74 -5.52
C GLN A 82 -7.00 -23.25 -5.08
N SER A 83 -7.04 -22.19 -4.27
CA SER A 83 -8.30 -21.61 -3.78
C SER A 83 -9.13 -21.01 -4.92
N GLN A 84 -8.48 -20.36 -5.89
CA GLN A 84 -9.15 -19.83 -7.08
C GLN A 84 -9.67 -20.94 -8.00
N ALA A 85 -8.89 -22.01 -8.21
CA ALA A 85 -9.32 -23.16 -8.99
C ALA A 85 -10.54 -23.86 -8.37
N ALA A 86 -10.53 -24.04 -7.04
CA ALA A 86 -11.66 -24.60 -6.30
C ALA A 86 -12.93 -23.74 -6.43
N ALA A 87 -12.79 -22.41 -6.33
CA ALA A 87 -13.92 -21.49 -6.53
C ALA A 87 -14.47 -21.57 -7.96
N GLN A 88 -13.61 -21.59 -8.99
CA GLN A 88 -14.05 -21.71 -10.38
C GLN A 88 -14.78 -23.04 -10.65
N GLN A 89 -14.29 -24.15 -10.08
CA GLN A 89 -14.93 -25.45 -10.18
C GLN A 89 -16.32 -25.46 -9.51
N TYR A 90 -16.46 -24.79 -8.37
CA TYR A 90 -17.75 -24.63 -7.69
C TYR A 90 -18.77 -23.88 -8.56
N TYR A 91 -18.36 -22.80 -9.25
CA TYR A 91 -19.24 -22.02 -10.13
C TYR A 91 -19.50 -22.64 -11.52
N SER A 92 -18.73 -23.64 -11.94
CA SER A 92 -18.89 -24.31 -13.24
C SER A 92 -19.61 -25.67 -13.15
N ALA A 93 -19.92 -26.15 -11.94
CA ALA A 93 -20.71 -27.36 -11.74
C ALA A 93 -22.17 -27.16 -12.24
N PRO A 94 -22.71 -28.05 -13.10
CA PRO A 94 -24.08 -27.98 -13.58
C PRO A 94 -25.05 -28.35 -12.45
N GLY A 95 -25.47 -27.35 -11.68
CA GLY A 95 -26.42 -27.52 -10.58
C GLY A 95 -26.78 -26.26 -9.79
N LEU A 96 -26.06 -25.15 -9.97
CA LEU A 96 -26.28 -23.90 -9.25
C LEU A 96 -26.44 -22.71 -10.22
N ARG A 97 -27.29 -22.87 -11.23
CA ARG A 97 -27.80 -21.75 -12.01
C ARG A 97 -29.12 -21.31 -11.38
N PHE A 98 -29.10 -20.17 -10.68
CA PHE A 98 -30.32 -19.39 -10.50
C PHE A 98 -30.65 -18.68 -11.81
#